data_AF-A0A1W1HNG4-F1
#
_entry.id   AF-A0A1W1HNG4-F1
#
_cell.length_a   1.000
_cell.length_b   1.000
_cell.length_c   1.000
_cell.angle_alpha   90.00
_cell.angle_beta   90.00
_cell.angle_gamma   90.00
#
_symmetry.space_group_name_H-M   'P 1'
#
loop_
_entity.id
_entity.type
_entity.pdbx_description
1 polymer ?
#
loop_
_entity_poly.entity_id
_entity_poly.type
_entity_poly.pdbx_seq_one_letter_code
_entity_poly.pdbx_strand_id
1 'polypeptide(L)'
;MPQDNERERRTILNALAESVAETSPEDLWRECREEGLDVESLANQAKTVIASAITRHKQGKLRRARAEYDARILSMGKRASPLPQSSGKRRELLTTVFAMKPDLRGVLTAAGREFHALTDEDVDLLLKQLQDLGVLDDLPSQQG
;
A
#
# COMPACT_ATOMS: atom_id res chain seq x y z
N MET A 1 -0.47 -16.32 -25.78
CA MET A 1 0.80 -17.09 -25.78
C MET A 1 1.93 -16.55 -24.86
N PRO A 2 1.70 -15.98 -23.65
CA PRO A 2 2.82 -15.67 -22.72
C PRO A 2 3.06 -16.74 -21.63
N GLN A 3 2.08 -17.61 -21.34
CA GLN A 3 2.20 -18.62 -20.27
C GLN A 3 3.03 -19.85 -20.66
N ASP A 4 3.13 -20.15 -21.96
CA ASP A 4 3.86 -21.31 -22.48
C ASP A 4 5.38 -21.14 -22.34
N ASN A 5 5.87 -19.93 -22.64
CA ASN A 5 7.28 -19.57 -22.55
C ASN A 5 7.79 -19.58 -21.10
N GLU A 6 6.99 -19.16 -20.12
CA GLU A 6 7.38 -19.21 -18.70
C GLU A 6 7.51 -20.65 -18.18
N ARG A 7 6.62 -21.54 -18.61
CA ARG A 7 6.69 -22.96 -18.25
C ARG A 7 7.92 -23.61 -18.84
N GLU A 8 8.17 -23.37 -20.13
CA GLU A 8 9.35 -23.90 -20.83
C GLU A 8 10.66 -23.42 -20.18
N ARG A 9 10.76 -22.13 -19.86
CA ARG A 9 11.92 -21.57 -19.14
C ARG A 9 12.11 -22.22 -17.78
N ARG A 10 11.04 -22.43 -17.02
CA ARG A 10 11.12 -23.11 -15.71
C ARG A 10 11.59 -24.55 -15.84
N THR A 11 11.13 -25.27 -16.86
CA THR A 11 11.59 -26.63 -17.15
C THR A 11 13.09 -26.67 -17.42
N ILE A 12 13.59 -25.78 -18.28
CA ILE A 12 15.02 -25.70 -18.60
C ILE A 12 15.85 -25.35 -17.36
N LEU A 13 15.43 -24.34 -16.59
CA LEU A 13 16.14 -23.93 -15.38
C LEU A 13 16.19 -25.03 -14.31
N ASN A 14 15.10 -25.79 -14.15
CA ASN A 14 15.08 -26.92 -13.23
C ASN A 14 16.01 -28.05 -13.69
N ALA A 15 16.01 -28.38 -14.98
CA ALA A 15 16.92 -29.40 -15.52
C ALA A 15 18.40 -29.01 -15.33
N LEU A 16 18.73 -27.73 -15.52
CA LEU A 16 20.08 -27.21 -15.26
C LEU A 16 20.43 -27.26 -13.77
N ALA A 17 19.50 -26.91 -12.88
CA ALA A 17 19.73 -26.97 -11.45
C ALA A 17 19.96 -28.41 -10.95
N GLU A 18 19.19 -29.38 -11.46
CA GLU A 18 19.36 -30.80 -11.16
C GLU A 18 20.72 -31.30 -11.65
N SER A 19 21.07 -30.99 -12.91
CA SER A 19 22.36 -31.37 -13.48
C SER A 19 23.53 -30.85 -12.66
N VAL A 20 23.49 -29.60 -12.21
CA VAL A 20 24.53 -29.02 -11.36
C VAL A 20 24.55 -29.66 -9.98
N ALA A 21 23.39 -30.01 -9.40
CA ALA A 21 23.29 -30.65 -8.10
C ALA A 21 23.82 -32.10 -8.10
N GLU A 22 23.69 -32.81 -9.23
CA GLU A 22 24.20 -34.16 -9.42
C GLU A 22 25.71 -34.19 -9.74
N THR A 23 26.30 -33.06 -10.16
CA THR A 23 27.72 -32.99 -10.51
C THR A 23 28.58 -32.90 -9.25
N SER A 24 29.63 -33.73 -9.18
CA SER A 24 30.56 -33.69 -8.05
C SER A 24 31.37 -32.39 -8.05
N PRO A 25 31.77 -31.87 -6.88
CA PRO A 25 32.70 -30.74 -6.81
C PRO A 25 33.98 -30.99 -7.62
N GLU A 26 34.53 -32.20 -7.57
CA GLU A 26 35.76 -32.60 -8.25
C GLU A 26 35.64 -32.51 -9.78
N ASP A 27 34.50 -32.92 -10.32
CA ASP A 27 34.20 -32.83 -11.75
C ASP A 27 34.03 -31.37 -12.18
N LEU A 28 33.35 -30.54 -11.39
CA LEU A 28 33.22 -29.09 -11.64
C LEU A 28 34.59 -28.40 -11.65
N TRP A 29 35.48 -28.75 -10.72
CA TRP A 29 36.84 -28.20 -10.68
C TRP A 29 37.68 -28.65 -11.88
N ARG A 30 37.46 -29.88 -12.36
CA ARG A 30 38.12 -30.39 -13.58
C ARG A 30 37.65 -29.61 -14.80
N GLU A 31 36.35 -29.45 -15.00
CA GLU A 31 35.77 -28.68 -16.10
C GLU A 31 36.28 -27.24 -16.10
N CYS A 32 36.26 -26.57 -14.93
CA CYS A 32 36.78 -25.21 -14.82
C CYS A 32 38.26 -25.09 -15.21
N ARG A 33 39.08 -26.09 -14.87
CA ARG A 33 40.50 -26.11 -15.26
C ARG A 33 40.70 -26.39 -16.73
N GLU A 34 39.92 -27.31 -17.31
CA GLU A 34 39.99 -27.67 -18.73
C GLU A 34 39.54 -26.52 -19.64
N GLU A 35 38.57 -25.72 -19.19
CA GLU A 35 38.06 -24.55 -19.91
C GLU A 35 38.83 -23.25 -19.60
N GLY A 36 39.80 -23.29 -18.68
CA GLY A 36 40.58 -22.10 -18.28
C GLY A 36 39.74 -21.04 -17.56
N LEU A 37 38.68 -21.45 -16.88
CA LEU A 37 37.76 -20.57 -16.16
C LEU A 37 38.34 -20.11 -14.82
N ASP A 38 38.18 -18.81 -14.53
CA ASP A 38 38.41 -18.27 -13.20
C ASP A 38 37.21 -18.54 -12.29
N VAL A 39 37.37 -19.55 -11.44
CA VAL A 39 36.31 -20.01 -10.53
C VAL A 39 35.94 -18.95 -9.49
N GLU A 40 36.90 -18.13 -9.06
CA GLU A 40 36.62 -17.08 -8.07
C GLU A 40 35.74 -15.98 -8.68
N SER A 41 36.07 -15.55 -9.90
CA SER A 41 35.24 -14.61 -10.66
C SER A 41 33.83 -15.17 -10.90
N LEU A 42 33.73 -16.44 -11.33
CA LEU A 42 32.44 -17.09 -11.58
C LEU A 42 31.58 -17.17 -10.30
N ALA A 43 32.19 -17.55 -9.18
CA ALA A 43 31.50 -17.61 -7.89
C ALA A 43 31.02 -16.23 -7.43
N ASN A 44 31.81 -15.18 -7.63
CA ASN A 44 31.44 -13.81 -7.28
C ASN A 44 30.28 -13.28 -8.14
N GLN A 45 30.24 -13.63 -9.42
CA GLN A 45 29.13 -13.31 -10.30
C GLN A 45 27.84 -13.99 -9.84
N ALA A 46 27.90 -15.30 -9.54
CA ALA A 46 26.75 -16.05 -9.04
C ALA A 46 26.20 -15.46 -7.73
N LYS A 47 27.07 -15.15 -6.77
CA LYS A 47 26.69 -14.50 -5.50
C LYS A 47 25.98 -13.17 -5.74
N THR A 48 26.49 -12.35 -6.67
CA THR A 48 25.92 -11.04 -7.00
C THR A 48 24.52 -11.15 -7.57
N VAL A 49 24.30 -12.09 -8.49
CA VAL A 49 22.97 -12.35 -9.10
C VAL A 49 21.97 -12.79 -8.03
N ILE A 50 22.36 -13.75 -7.18
CA ILE A 50 21.50 -14.26 -6.11
C ILE A 50 21.15 -13.13 -5.11
N ALA A 51 22.14 -12.37 -4.65
CA ALA A 51 21.94 -11.26 -3.72
C ALA A 51 21.00 -10.18 -4.30
N SER A 52 21.14 -9.87 -5.59
CA SER A 52 20.28 -8.92 -6.30
C SER A 52 18.84 -9.44 -6.40
N ALA A 53 18.65 -10.71 -6.73
CA ALA A 53 17.33 -11.34 -6.80
C ALA A 53 16.63 -11.34 -5.44
N ILE A 54 17.34 -11.70 -4.37
CA ILE A 54 16.83 -11.65 -2.99
C ILE A 54 16.41 -10.22 -2.62
N THR A 55 17.26 -9.24 -2.92
CA THR A 55 16.99 -7.82 -2.64
C THR A 55 15.75 -7.35 -3.38
N ARG A 56 15.63 -7.66 -4.67
CA ARG A 56 14.48 -7.31 -5.51
C ARG A 56 13.19 -7.95 -5.01
N HIS A 57 13.26 -9.20 -4.53
CA HIS A 57 12.12 -9.91 -3.95
C HIS A 57 11.69 -9.28 -2.62
N LYS A 58 12.63 -9.02 -1.71
CA LYS A 58 12.36 -8.35 -0.42
C LYS A 58 11.75 -6.95 -0.60
N GLN A 59 12.29 -6.17 -1.53
CA GLN A 59 11.76 -4.85 -1.88
C GLN A 59 10.43 -4.91 -2.66
N GLY A 60 10.06 -6.05 -3.23
CA GLY A 60 8.79 -6.22 -3.94
C GLY A 60 7.59 -6.08 -3.01
N LYS A 61 7.66 -6.62 -1.79
CA LYS A 61 6.61 -6.47 -0.77
C LYS A 61 6.42 -5.01 -0.35
N LEU A 62 7.53 -4.32 -0.08
CA LEU A 62 7.53 -2.89 0.28
C LEU A 62 6.96 -2.01 -0.85
N ARG A 63 7.33 -2.27 -2.10
CA ARG A 63 6.79 -1.54 -3.26
C ARG A 63 5.29 -1.76 -3.45
N ARG A 64 4.79 -2.99 -3.24
CA ARG A 64 3.36 -3.28 -3.30
C ARG A 64 2.59 -2.58 -2.16
N ALA A 65 3.07 -2.69 -0.93
CA ALA A 65 2.47 -2.00 0.21
C ALA A 65 2.46 -0.47 0.02
N ARG A 66 3.53 0.10 -0.56
CA ARG A 66 3.59 1.53 -0.88
C ARG A 66 2.57 1.90 -1.96
N ALA A 67 2.47 1.12 -3.03
CA ALA A 67 1.49 1.36 -4.10
C ALA A 67 0.04 1.25 -3.60
N GLU A 68 -0.25 0.30 -2.70
CA GLU A 68 -1.57 0.15 -2.06
C GLU A 68 -1.88 1.33 -1.14
N TYR A 69 -0.90 1.79 -0.36
CA TYR A 69 -1.04 2.98 0.46
C TYR A 69 -1.30 4.24 -0.39
N ASP A 70 -0.50 4.47 -1.43
CA ASP A 70 -0.65 5.63 -2.31
C ASP A 70 -2.01 5.58 -3.05
N ALA A 71 -2.45 4.40 -3.50
CA ALA A 71 -3.79 4.21 -4.08
C ALA A 71 -4.92 4.51 -3.08
N ARG A 72 -4.76 4.13 -1.82
CA ARG A 72 -5.71 4.43 -0.75
C ARG A 72 -5.80 5.95 -0.50
N ILE A 73 -4.68 6.65 -0.40
CA ILE A 73 -4.64 8.11 -0.26
C ILE A 73 -5.32 8.80 -1.45
N LEU A 74 -5.03 8.38 -2.67
CA LEU A 74 -5.67 8.92 -3.87
C LEU A 74 -7.19 8.66 -3.92
N SER A 75 -7.64 7.53 -3.37
CA SER A 75 -9.07 7.23 -3.27
C SER A 75 -9.78 8.07 -2.20
N MET A 76 -9.09 8.45 -1.12
CA MET A 76 -9.63 9.32 -0.07
C MET A 76 -9.79 10.76 -0.57
N GLY A 77 -8.83 11.29 -1.34
CA GLY A 77 -8.95 12.62 -1.94
C GLY A 77 -10.12 12.79 -2.93
N LYS A 78 -10.65 11.69 -3.49
CA LYS A 78 -11.82 11.70 -4.39
C LYS A 78 -13.17 11.63 -3.67
N ARG A 79 -13.18 11.35 -2.35
CA ARG A 79 -14.41 11.25 -1.54
C ARG A 79 -14.78 12.53 -0.82
N ALA A 80 -14.18 13.67 -1.18
CA ALA A 80 -14.60 14.95 -0.62
C ALA A 80 -16.05 15.26 -1.03
N SER A 81 -17.00 14.84 -0.20
CA SER A 81 -18.38 15.32 -0.27
C SER A 81 -18.33 16.83 0.00
N PRO A 82 -18.81 17.69 -0.90
CA PRO A 82 -18.72 19.13 -0.71
C PRO A 82 -19.54 19.53 0.53
N LEU A 83 -18.88 20.13 1.52
CA LEU A 83 -19.57 20.72 2.66
C LEU A 83 -20.56 21.79 2.14
N PRO A 84 -21.78 21.87 2.72
CA PRO A 84 -22.75 22.90 2.35
C PRO A 84 -22.12 24.31 2.44
N GLN A 85 -22.49 25.23 1.55
CA GLN A 85 -21.90 26.58 1.54
C GLN A 85 -22.51 27.52 2.59
N SER A 86 -23.69 27.20 3.13
CA SER A 86 -24.36 28.02 4.14
C SER A 86 -24.07 27.53 5.56
N SER A 87 -23.82 28.47 6.48
CA SER A 87 -23.56 28.16 7.89
C SER A 87 -24.73 27.44 8.58
N GLY A 88 -25.97 27.78 8.21
CA GLY A 88 -27.17 27.07 8.67
C GLY A 88 -27.18 25.58 8.31
N LYS A 89 -26.93 25.23 7.04
CA LYS A 89 -26.89 23.82 6.60
C LYS A 89 -25.71 23.06 7.18
N ARG A 90 -24.60 23.74 7.47
CA ARG A 90 -23.44 23.14 8.17
C ARG A 90 -23.80 22.77 9.61
N ARG A 91 -24.52 23.63 10.34
CA ARG A 91 -25.03 23.32 11.68
C ARG A 91 -26.01 22.13 11.66
N GLU A 92 -26.91 22.08 10.68
CA GLU A 92 -27.83 20.94 10.50
C GLU A 92 -27.09 19.63 10.21
N LEU A 93 -26.07 19.68 9.34
CA LEU A 93 -25.23 18.51 9.03
C LEU A 93 -24.51 18.02 10.28
N LEU A 94 -23.92 18.93 11.05
CA LEU A 94 -23.23 18.58 12.30
C LEU A 94 -24.20 17.99 13.35
N THR A 95 -25.42 18.53 13.43
CA THR A 95 -26.49 17.99 14.29
C THR A 95 -26.84 16.56 13.87
N THR A 96 -26.93 16.31 12.56
CA THR A 96 -27.24 15.00 12.00
C THR A 96 -26.13 13.98 12.27
N VAL A 97 -24.86 14.37 12.11
CA VAL A 97 -23.69 13.55 12.47
C VAL A 97 -23.78 13.09 13.92
N PHE A 98 -24.04 14.05 14.81
CA PHE A 98 -24.15 13.80 16.23
C PHE A 98 -25.36 12.97 16.65
N ALA A 99 -26.46 13.04 15.89
CA ALA A 99 -27.63 12.19 16.09
C ALA A 99 -27.37 10.75 15.62
N MET A 100 -26.65 10.56 14.51
CA MET A 100 -26.34 9.23 13.95
C MET A 100 -25.20 8.51 14.68
N LYS A 101 -24.20 9.25 15.17
CA LYS A 101 -23.01 8.70 15.85
C LYS A 101 -22.79 9.40 17.19
N PRO A 102 -23.61 9.09 18.22
CA PRO A 102 -23.54 9.75 19.53
C PRO A 102 -22.18 9.57 20.22
N ASP A 103 -21.46 8.47 19.94
CA ASP A 103 -20.12 8.19 20.47
C ASP A 103 -19.10 9.29 20.07
N LEU A 104 -19.29 9.92 18.90
CA LEU A 104 -18.42 10.99 18.44
C LEU A 104 -18.59 12.29 19.24
N ARG A 105 -19.72 12.49 19.93
CA ARG A 105 -19.89 13.63 20.85
C ARG A 105 -18.89 13.57 22.01
N GLY A 106 -18.55 12.36 22.46
CA GLY A 106 -17.60 12.12 23.54
C GLY A 106 -16.14 12.18 23.10
N VAL A 107 -15.86 11.93 21.83
CA VAL A 107 -14.49 12.00 21.27
C VAL A 107 -14.11 13.43 20.89
N LEU A 108 -15.08 14.25 20.46
CA LEU A 108 -14.90 15.66 20.08
C LEU A 108 -14.99 16.64 21.26
N THR A 109 -14.50 16.24 22.44
CA THR A 109 -14.66 16.95 23.72
C THR A 109 -14.22 18.43 23.72
N ALA A 110 -14.85 19.18 24.63
CA ALA A 110 -14.93 20.65 24.78
C ALA A 110 -15.96 21.32 23.85
N ALA A 111 -15.75 21.31 22.53
CA ALA A 111 -16.62 22.00 21.57
C ALA A 111 -18.02 21.38 21.44
N GLY A 112 -18.14 20.05 21.49
CA GLY A 112 -19.42 19.36 21.32
C GLY A 112 -20.43 19.51 22.47
N ARG A 113 -20.01 19.98 23.66
CA ARG A 113 -20.89 20.14 24.83
C ARG A 113 -21.77 21.39 24.77
N GLU A 114 -21.30 22.44 24.11
CA GLU A 114 -22.03 23.68 23.90
C GLU A 114 -22.26 23.92 22.41
N PHE A 115 -22.89 22.96 21.75
CA PHE A 115 -23.19 23.02 20.30
C PHE A 115 -23.87 24.35 19.89
N HIS A 116 -24.70 24.92 20.76
CA HIS A 116 -25.37 26.20 20.54
C HIS A 116 -24.46 27.43 20.73
N ALA A 117 -23.31 27.28 21.40
CA ALA A 117 -22.33 28.34 21.63
C ALA A 117 -21.19 28.35 20.59
N LEU A 118 -21.13 27.36 19.68
CA LEU A 118 -20.13 27.33 18.62
C LEU A 118 -20.34 28.46 17.61
N THR A 119 -19.26 29.13 17.27
CA THR A 119 -19.24 30.10 16.17
C THR A 119 -19.36 29.35 14.84
N ASP A 120 -19.75 30.05 13.77
CA ASP A 120 -19.79 29.44 12.44
C ASP A 120 -18.40 28.95 11.99
N GLU A 121 -17.33 29.61 12.42
CA GLU A 121 -15.94 29.21 12.16
C GLU A 121 -15.56 27.90 12.87
N ASP A 122 -16.01 27.72 14.11
CA ASP A 122 -15.78 26.49 14.86
C ASP A 122 -16.55 25.32 14.23
N VAL A 123 -17.78 25.56 13.78
CA VAL A 123 -18.59 24.55 13.07
C VAL A 123 -17.90 24.12 11.77
N ASP A 124 -17.34 25.08 11.02
CA ASP A 124 -16.59 24.80 9.80
C ASP A 124 -15.34 23.95 10.04
N LEU A 125 -14.56 24.32 11.06
CA LEU A 125 -13.35 23.60 11.43
C LEU A 125 -13.67 22.17 11.87
N LEU A 126 -14.73 22.00 12.67
CA LEU A 126 -15.16 20.70 13.15
C LEU A 126 -15.66 19.80 12.02
N LEU A 127 -16.40 20.35 11.06
CA LEU A 127 -16.85 19.61 9.88
C LEU A 127 -15.70 19.18 8.97
N LYS A 128 -14.68 20.02 8.79
CA LYS A 128 -13.46 19.64 8.06
C LYS A 128 -12.72 18.50 8.75
N GLN A 129 -12.58 18.56 10.07
CA GLN A 129 -11.97 17.47 10.84
C GLN A 129 -12.78 16.16 10.68
N LEU A 130 -14.11 16.23 10.78
CA LEU A 130 -14.98 15.07 10.56
C LEU A 130 -14.90 14.52 9.14
N GLN A 131 -14.69 15.39 8.15
CA GLN A 131 -14.47 15.00 6.76
C GLN A 131 -13.13 14.28 6.58
N ASP A 132 -12.05 14.80 7.18
CA ASP A 132 -10.72 14.17 7.14
C ASP A 132 -10.71 12.81 7.84
N LEU A 133 -11.54 12.63 8.88
CA LEU A 133 -11.75 11.35 9.53
C LEU A 133 -12.66 10.38 8.72
N GLY A 134 -13.22 10.83 7.59
CA GLY A 134 -14.12 10.03 6.74
C GLY A 134 -15.49 9.77 7.36
N VAL A 135 -15.86 10.49 8.43
CA VAL A 135 -17.14 10.29 9.13
C VAL A 135 -18.31 10.75 8.26
N LEU A 136 -18.10 11.80 7.47
CA LEU A 136 -19.14 12.36 6.60
C LEU A 136 -19.42 11.51 5.35
N ASP A 137 -18.54 10.58 5.00
CA ASP A 137 -18.69 9.69 3.84
C ASP A 137 -19.75 8.60 4.08
N ASP A 138 -19.99 8.24 5.34
CA ASP A 138 -21.00 7.26 5.75
C ASP A 138 -22.42 7.86 5.86
N LEU A 139 -22.55 9.19 5.73
CA LEU A 139 -23.84 9.85 5.84
C LEU A 139 -24.57 9.75 4.51
N PRO A 140 -25.88 9.44 4.52
CA PRO A 140 -26.68 9.52 3.30
C PRO A 140 -26.57 10.95 2.77
N SER A 141 -26.08 11.09 1.53
CA SER A 141 -25.88 12.38 0.90
C SER A 141 -27.20 13.16 0.90
N GLN A 142 -27.35 14.11 1.81
CA GLN A 142 -28.47 15.05 1.80
C GLN A 142 -28.22 16.01 0.63
N GLN A 143 -28.63 15.59 -0.57
CA GLN A 143 -28.82 16.49 -1.69
C GLN A 143 -30.03 17.38 -1.35
N GLY A 144 -29.77 18.66 -1.12
CA GLY A 144 -30.78 19.70 -0.92
C GLY A 144 -30.14 21.00 -0.51
#